data_AF-A0A2R4WEE1-F1
#
_entry.id   AF-A0A2R4WEE1-F1
#
_cell.length_a   1.000
_cell.length_b   1.000
_cell.length_c   1.000
_cell.angle_alpha   90.00
_cell.angle_beta   90.00
_cell.angle_gamma   90.00
#
_symmetry.space_group_name_H-M   'P 1'
#
loop_
_entity.id
_entity.type
_entity.pdbx_description
1 polymer ?
#
loop_
_entity_poly.entity_id
_entity_poly.type
_entity_poly.pdbx_seq_one_letter_code
_entity_poly.pdbx_strand_id
1 'polypeptide(L)' 'MPHVIVKLYAGRSDEQKKRIADEVTKALIAATGCSEGSVSVGIEDVAPSDWTATVYEPDIAAKAATIFKKPGYAPT' A
#
# COMPACT_ATOMS: atom_id res chain seq x y z
N MET A 1 -11.72 12.36 1.27
CA MET A 1 -11.76 11.05 1.97
C MET A 1 -10.74 10.13 1.31
N PRO A 2 -9.51 10.06 1.85
CA PRO A 2 -8.46 9.21 1.29
C PRO A 2 -8.73 7.72 1.53
N HIS A 3 -8.46 6.90 0.52
CA HIS A 3 -8.38 5.44 0.68
C HIS A 3 -7.02 4.96 0.17
N VAL A 4 -6.37 4.09 0.94
CA VAL A 4 -5.10 3.46 0.55
C VAL A 4 -5.23 1.96 0.69
N ILE A 5 -4.69 1.24 -0.30
CA ILE A 5 -4.51 -0.21 -0.23
C ILE A 5 -3.01 -0.47 -0.16
N VAL A 6 -2.57 -1.13 0.91
CA VAL A 6 -1.20 -1.61 1.05
C VAL A 6 -1.17 -3.09 0.68
N LYS A 7 -0.62 -3.39 -0.50
CA LYS A 7 -0.27 -4.75 -0.89
C LYS A 7 1.16 -5.05 -0.41
N LEU A 8 1.37 -6.18 0.24
CA LEU A 8 2.69 -6.61 0.71
C LEU A 8 2.84 -8.13 0.66
N TYR A 9 4.08 -8.61 0.81
CA TYR A 9 4.31 -10.04 0.97
C TYR A 9 3.60 -10.60 2.21
N ALA A 10 2.95 -11.74 2.02
CA ALA A 10 2.28 -12.48 3.08
C ALA A 10 3.23 -12.82 4.24
N GLY A 11 2.68 -12.89 5.46
CA GLY A 11 3.39 -13.34 6.66
C GLY A 11 3.49 -12.33 7.80
N ARG A 12 2.81 -11.18 7.70
CA ARG A 12 2.69 -10.22 8.81
C ARG A 12 1.55 -10.60 9.75
N SER A 13 1.75 -10.40 11.06
CA SER A 13 0.69 -10.57 12.05
C SER A 13 -0.35 -9.46 11.95
N ASP A 14 -1.54 -9.67 12.52
CA ASP A 14 -2.61 -8.68 12.52
C ASP A 14 -2.21 -7.41 13.29
N GLU A 15 -1.39 -7.53 14.35
CA GLU A 15 -0.84 -6.36 15.06
C GLU A 15 0.10 -5.54 14.17
N GLN A 16 0.93 -6.20 13.36
CA GLN A 16 1.79 -5.51 12.41
C GLN A 16 0.97 -4.81 11.32
N LYS A 17 -0.08 -5.46 10.81
CA LYS A 17 -0.99 -4.89 9.81
C LYS A 17 -1.76 -3.69 10.38
N LYS A 18 -2.25 -3.79 11.62
CA LYS A 18 -2.89 -2.68 12.33
C LYS A 18 -1.93 -1.50 12.50
N ARG A 19 -0.69 -1.76 12.91
CA ARG A 19 0.33 -0.72 13.03
C ARG A 19 0.61 -0.04 11.68
N ILE A 20 0.65 -0.78 10.58
CA ILE A 20 0.80 -0.20 9.23
C ILE A 20 -0.37 0.75 8.92
N ALA A 21 -1.61 0.31 9.17
CA ALA A 21 -2.80 1.12 8.94
C ALA A 21 -2.80 2.42 9.77
N ASP A 22 -2.42 2.34 11.04
CA ASP A 22 -2.35 3.49 11.94
C ASP A 22 -1.31 4.52 11.46
N GLU A 23 -0.11 4.06 11.07
CA GLU A 23 0.97 4.96 10.62
C GLU A 23 0.68 5.57 9.24
N VAL A 24 0.06 4.83 8.32
CA VAL A 24 -0.40 5.38 7.02
C VAL A 24 -1.48 6.44 7.25
N THR A 25 -2.41 6.20 8.18
CA THR A 25 -3.48 7.14 8.52
C THR A 25 -2.89 8.45 9.06
N LYS A 26 -1.94 8.37 10.00
CA LYS A 26 -1.24 9.55 10.53
C LYS A 26 -0.52 10.34 9.44
N ALA A 27 0.16 9.65 8.52
CA ALA A 27 0.86 10.30 7.42
C ALA A 27 -0.10 11.06 6.48
N LEU A 28 -1.27 10.48 6.17
CA LEU A 28 -2.28 11.13 5.34
C LEU A 28 -2.91 12.33 6.02
N ILE A 29 -3.25 12.23 7.30
CA ILE A 29 -3.76 13.36 8.09
C ILE A 29 -2.74 14.50 8.08
N ALA A 30 -1.46 14.20 8.36
CA ALA A 30 -0.39 15.19 8.38
C ALA A 30 -0.17 15.86 7.01
N ALA A 31 -0.26 15.11 5.91
CA ALA A 31 -0.02 15.64 4.58
C ALA A 31 -1.21 16.41 3.99
N THR A 32 -2.44 16.11 4.41
CA THR A 32 -3.67 16.61 3.75
C THR A 32 -4.57 17.45 4.66
N GLY A 33 -4.40 17.39 5.98
CA GLY A 33 -5.29 18.03 6.95
C GLY A 33 -6.68 17.40 7.06
N CYS A 34 -6.93 16.25 6.43
CA CYS A 34 -8.22 15.56 6.56
C CYS A 34 -8.42 14.96 7.96
N SER A 35 -9.68 14.72 8.34
CA SER A 35 -10.00 14.05 9.59
C SER A 35 -9.68 12.56 9.54
N GLU A 36 -9.36 11.97 10.70
CA GLU A 36 -9.08 10.54 10.83
C GLU A 36 -10.22 9.67 10.28
N GLY A 37 -11.47 9.99 10.63
CA GLY A 37 -12.64 9.26 10.13
C GLY A 37 -12.87 9.37 8.61
N SER A 38 -12.13 10.22 7.91
CA SER A 38 -12.16 10.32 6.45
C SER A 38 -11.17 9.39 5.75
N VAL A 39 -10.31 8.69 6.50
CA VAL A 39 -9.25 7.82 5.98
C VAL A 39 -9.63 6.35 6.18
N SER A 40 -9.38 5.53 5.16
CA SER A 40 -9.44 4.08 5.29
C SER A 40 -8.21 3.42 4.66
N VAL A 41 -7.71 2.36 5.30
CA VAL A 41 -6.53 1.61 4.85
C VAL A 41 -6.86 0.13 4.76
N GLY A 42 -6.78 -0.44 3.56
CA GLY A 42 -6.86 -1.88 3.31
C GLY A 42 -5.47 -2.50 3.30
N ILE A 43 -5.33 -3.71 3.84
CA ILE A 43 -4.08 -4.48 3.79
C ILE A 43 -4.34 -5.80 3.03
N GLU A 44 -3.54 -6.06 2.00
CA GLU A 44 -3.64 -7.28 1.19
C GLU A 44 -2.31 -8.05 1.23
N ASP A 45 -2.39 -9.31 1.67
CA ASP A 45 -1.26 -10.24 1.62
C ASP A 45 -1.16 -10.87 0.23
N VAL A 46 0.03 -10.83 -0.36
CA VAL A 46 0.34 -11.42 -1.66
C VAL A 46 1.49 -12.40 -1.49
N ALA A 47 1.35 -13.61 -2.02
CA ALA A 47 2.46 -14.56 -2.02
C ALA A 47 3.61 -14.02 -2.89
N PRO A 48 4.88 -14.21 -2.51
CA PRO A 48 6.00 -13.74 -3.33
C PRO A 48 5.99 -14.26 -4.77
N SER A 49 5.52 -15.50 -4.99
CA SER A 49 5.36 -16.11 -6.32
C SER A 49 4.37 -15.36 -7.22
N ASP A 50 3.41 -14.66 -6.62
CA ASP A 50 2.29 -14.04 -7.32
C ASP A 50 2.49 -12.52 -7.47
N TRP A 51 3.57 -11.97 -6.92
CA TRP A 51 3.80 -10.54 -6.83
C TRP A 51 3.86 -9.85 -8.18
N THR A 52 4.55 -10.44 -9.15
CA THR A 52 4.71 -9.85 -10.48
C THR A 52 3.34 -9.69 -11.15
N ALA A 53 2.56 -10.77 -11.19
CA ALA A 53 1.24 -10.78 -11.84
C ALA A 53 0.18 -9.98 -11.06
N THR A 54 0.24 -9.97 -9.72
CA THR A 54 -0.80 -9.37 -8.87
C THR A 54 -0.54 -7.91 -8.51
N VAL A 55 0.72 -7.48 -8.48
CA VAL A 55 1.12 -6.14 -8.02
C VAL A 55 1.97 -5.42 -9.03
N TYR A 56 3.10 -6.00 -9.46
CA TYR A 56 4.05 -5.25 -10.27
C TYR A 56 3.47 -4.84 -11.62
N GLU A 57 2.94 -5.79 -12.38
CA GLU A 57 2.36 -5.52 -13.70
C GLU A 57 1.14 -4.58 -13.63
N PRO A 58 0.07 -4.90 -12.85
CA PRO A 58 -1.16 -4.11 -12.88
C PRO A 58 -1.10 -2.79 -12.08
N ASP A 59 -0.37 -2.75 -10.97
CA ASP A 59 -0.41 -1.62 -10.04
C ASP A 59 0.83 -0.72 -10.10
N ILE A 60 1.97 -1.21 -10.62
CA ILE A 60 3.20 -0.43 -10.75
C ILE A 60 3.47 -0.07 -12.21
N ALA A 61 3.65 -1.07 -13.07
CA ALA A 61 4.04 -0.86 -14.46
C ALA A 61 2.91 -0.24 -15.29
N ALA A 62 1.71 -0.83 -15.26
CA ALA A 62 0.55 -0.32 -15.98
C ALA A 62 0.06 1.05 -15.48
N LYS A 63 0.43 1.43 -14.25
CA LYS A 63 0.05 2.71 -13.62
C LYS A 63 1.24 3.63 -13.38
N ALA A 64 2.31 3.50 -14.16
CA ALA A 64 3.57 4.24 -13.93
C ALA A 64 3.39 5.77 -13.75
N ALA A 65 2.40 6.36 -14.43
CA ALA A 65 2.07 7.79 -14.30
C ALA A 65 1.54 8.21 -12.92
N THR A 66 0.98 7.28 -12.14
CA THR A 66 0.46 7.54 -10.78
C THR A 66 1.44 7.10 -9.68
N ILE A 67 2.62 6.58 -10.04
CA ILE A 67 3.65 6.13 -9.09
C ILE A 67 4.63 7.27 -8.80
N PHE A 68 4.30 8.06 -7.77
CA PHE A 68 5.16 9.17 -7.30
C PHE A 68 6.39 8.68 -6.52
N LYS A 69 6.37 7.45 -6.00
CA LYS A 69 7.52 6.76 -5.41
C LYS A 69 7.81 5.45 -6.15
N LYS A 70 8.78 5.48 -7.06
CA LYS A 70 9.18 4.30 -7.85
C LYS A 70 9.84 3.22 -6.96
N PRO A 71 9.62 1.92 -7.26
CA PRO A 71 10.35 0.84 -6.61
C PRO A 71 11.84 0.90 -6.96
N GLY A 72 12.69 0.44 -6.04
CA GLY A 72 14.13 0.27 -6.28
C GLY A 72 14.50 -1.08 -6.90
N TYR A 73 13.52 -1.83 -7.39
CA TYR A 73 13.65 -3.17 -7.96
C TYR A 73 12.91 -3.26 -9.30
N ALA A 74 13.33 -4.20 -10.13
CA ALA A 74 12.60 -4.67 -11.30
C ALA A 74 12.09 -6.10 -11.02
N PRO A 75 10.98 -6.53 -11.65
CA PRO A 75 10.55 -7.92 -11.58
C PRO A 75 11.67 -8.77 -12.18
N THR A 76 12.00 -9.85 -11.49
CA THR A 76 12.91 -10.89 -11.98
C THR A 76 12.22 -11.76 -13.00
#